data_AF-A0A2V9S8T3-F1
#
_entry.id   AF-A0A2V9S8T3-F1
#
_cell.length_a   1.000
_cell.length_b   1.000
_cell.length_c   1.000
_cell.angle_alpha   90.00
_cell.angle_beta   90.00
_cell.angle_gamma   90.00
#
_symmetry.space_group_name_H-M   'P 1'
#
loop_
_entity.id
_entity.type
_entity.pdbx_description
1 polymer ?
#
loop_
_entity_poly.entity_id
_entity_poly.type
_entity_poly.pdbx_seq_one_letter_code
_entity_poly.pdbx_strand_id
1 'polypeptide(L)'
;MANDYSIFPVINATLNGTSAVLLLLGRRFIKRGRIGAHRAVMITAVSVSTLFLISYLYYHAHVGSVHFKGRGLSRPIYFTILISHTLLAAAIVPLVIITLSRALRERFDRHRAIARWTYPLWLYVSVTGVVIYFMLYHLFTS
;
A
#
# COMPACT_ATOMS: atom_id res chain seq x y z
N MET A 1 29.74 -8.69 -7.97
CA MET A 1 29.14 -7.39 -7.66
C MET A 1 28.28 -7.58 -6.42
N ALA A 2 28.56 -6.87 -5.33
CA ALA A 2 27.67 -6.92 -4.16
C ALA A 2 26.35 -6.26 -4.58
N ASN A 3 25.24 -7.00 -4.54
CA ASN A 3 23.93 -6.39 -4.77
C ASN A 3 23.64 -5.45 -3.61
N ASP A 4 23.64 -4.15 -3.86
CA ASP A 4 23.22 -3.15 -2.89
C ASP A 4 21.69 -3.07 -2.87
N TYR A 5 21.09 -3.60 -1.79
CA TYR A 5 19.65 -3.62 -1.59
C TYR A 5 19.13 -2.38 -0.82
N SER A 6 19.98 -1.43 -0.46
CA SER A 6 19.62 -0.27 0.38
C SER A 6 18.61 0.69 -0.27
N ILE A 7 18.49 0.66 -1.60
CA ILE A 7 17.55 1.50 -2.35
C ILE A 7 16.10 0.98 -2.30
N PHE A 8 15.90 -0.33 -2.09
CA PHE A 8 14.57 -0.96 -2.14
C PHE A 8 13.58 -0.42 -1.11
N PRO A 9 13.97 -0.16 0.15
CA PRO A 9 13.09 0.50 1.11
C PRO A 9 12.55 1.86 0.63
N VAL A 10 13.40 2.67 -0.01
CA VAL A 10 13.01 3.97 -0.58
C VAL A 10 12.02 3.77 -1.73
N ILE A 11 12.29 2.82 -2.63
CA ILE A 11 11.41 2.47 -3.75
C ILE A 11 10.05 2.00 -3.21
N ASN A 12 10.05 1.09 -2.23
CA ASN A 12 8.85 0.53 -1.62
C ASN A 12 7.99 1.60 -0.93
N ALA A 13 8.62 2.52 -0.20
CA ALA A 13 7.93 3.65 0.43
C ALA A 13 7.35 4.60 -0.63
N THR A 14 8.12 4.91 -1.68
CA THR A 14 7.68 5.79 -2.77
C THR A 14 6.49 5.21 -3.54
N LEU A 15 6.51 3.90 -3.82
CA LEU A 15 5.41 3.22 -4.50
C LEU A 15 4.14 3.20 -3.63
N ASN A 16 4.26 2.94 -2.33
CA ASN A 16 3.13 3.04 -1.40
C ASN A 16 2.57 4.46 -1.31
N GLY A 17 3.44 5.47 -1.17
CA GLY A 17 3.03 6.87 -1.15
C GLY A 17 2.33 7.29 -2.44
N THR A 18 2.86 6.87 -3.59
CA THR A 18 2.23 7.08 -4.90
C THR A 18 0.85 6.43 -4.97
N SER A 19 0.72 5.18 -4.49
CA SER A 19 -0.57 4.49 -4.42
C SER A 19 -1.57 5.26 -3.55
N ALA A 20 -1.17 5.75 -2.37
CA ALA A 20 -2.01 6.56 -1.50
C ALA A 20 -2.53 7.83 -2.21
N VAL A 21 -1.65 8.55 -2.92
CA VAL A 21 -2.03 9.73 -3.71
C VAL A 21 -3.03 9.37 -4.80
N LEU A 22 -2.77 8.29 -5.56
CA LEU A 22 -3.67 7.82 -6.62
C LEU A 22 -5.04 7.44 -6.05
N LEU A 23 -5.12 6.78 -4.89
CA LEU A 23 -6.38 6.45 -4.23
C LEU A 23 -7.18 7.71 -3.88
N LEU A 24 -6.53 8.73 -3.31
CA LEU A 24 -7.17 10.01 -2.99
C LEU A 24 -7.69 10.70 -4.26
N LEU A 25 -6.91 10.69 -5.35
CA LEU A 25 -7.32 11.22 -6.65
C LEU A 25 -8.50 10.43 -7.24
N GLY A 26 -8.45 9.10 -7.17
CA GLY A 26 -9.53 8.21 -7.60
C GLY A 26 -10.84 8.49 -6.86
N ARG A 27 -10.77 8.70 -5.54
CA ARG A 27 -11.92 9.12 -4.70
C ARG A 27 -12.45 10.49 -5.12
N ARG A 28 -11.57 11.44 -5.42
CA ARG A 28 -11.95 12.79 -5.90
C ARG A 28 -12.63 12.73 -7.26
N PHE A 29 -12.15 11.92 -8.19
CA PHE A 29 -12.75 11.80 -9.52
C PHE A 29 -14.14 11.17 -9.50
N ILE A 30 -14.33 10.10 -8.73
CA ILE A 30 -15.65 9.46 -8.64
C ILE A 30 -16.67 10.37 -7.93
N LYS A 31 -16.25 11.13 -6.91
CA LYS A 31 -17.10 12.14 -6.25
C LYS A 31 -17.55 13.26 -7.21
N ARG A 32 -16.77 13.53 -8.27
CA ARG A 32 -17.09 14.52 -9.31
C ARG A 32 -17.79 13.91 -10.53
N GLY A 33 -18.21 12.65 -10.47
CA GLY A 33 -18.84 11.95 -11.60
C GLY A 33 -17.89 11.65 -12.77
N ARG A 34 -16.58 11.87 -12.63
CA ARG A 34 -15.58 11.64 -13.69
C ARG A 34 -15.15 10.18 -13.74
N ILE A 35 -16.05 9.31 -14.23
CA ILE A 35 -15.87 7.84 -14.22
C ILE A 35 -14.64 7.40 -15.03
N GLY A 36 -14.40 7.96 -16.22
CA GLY A 36 -13.23 7.63 -17.03
C GLY A 36 -11.91 7.94 -16.33
N ALA A 37 -11.80 9.12 -15.70
CA ALA A 37 -10.62 9.51 -14.94
C ALA A 37 -10.44 8.66 -13.67
N HIS A 38 -11.54 8.33 -12.97
CA HIS A 38 -11.51 7.38 -11.86
C HIS A 38 -10.96 6.03 -12.31
N ARG A 39 -11.49 5.45 -13.39
CA ARG A 39 -11.03 4.17 -13.93
C ARG A 39 -9.54 4.18 -14.25
N ALA A 40 -9.06 5.20 -14.97
CA ALA A 40 -7.65 5.32 -15.33
C ALA A 40 -6.76 5.35 -14.08
N VAL A 41 -7.07 6.21 -13.11
CA VAL A 41 -6.29 6.34 -11.87
C VAL A 41 -6.34 5.07 -11.02
N MET A 42 -7.49 4.40 -10.92
CA MET A 42 -7.59 3.16 -10.15
C MET A 42 -6.79 2.02 -10.79
N ILE A 43 -6.74 1.92 -12.12
CA ILE A 43 -5.87 0.97 -12.82
C ILE A 43 -4.40 1.28 -12.52
N THR A 44 -4.00 2.55 -12.60
CA THR A 44 -2.64 2.97 -12.23
C THR A 44 -2.31 2.61 -10.77
N ALA A 45 -3.25 2.82 -9.83
CA ALA A 45 -3.06 2.47 -8.43
C ALA A 45 -2.85 0.96 -8.22
N VAL A 46 -3.60 0.12 -8.95
CA VAL A 46 -3.37 -1.35 -8.96
C VAL A 46 -1.99 -1.65 -9.49
N SER A 47 -1.58 -1.10 -10.64
CA SER A 47 -0.26 -1.34 -11.23
C SER A 47 0.88 -0.94 -10.29
N VAL A 48 0.80 0.24 -9.67
CA VAL A 48 1.79 0.72 -8.69
C VAL A 48 1.84 -0.19 -7.46
N SER A 49 0.69 -0.63 -6.96
CA SER A 49 0.63 -1.53 -5.79
C SER A 49 1.17 -2.93 -6.11
N THR A 50 0.95 -3.44 -7.32
CA THR A 50 1.55 -4.69 -7.80
C THR A 50 3.07 -4.56 -7.90
N LEU A 51 3.57 -3.45 -8.46
CA LEU A 51 5.01 -3.20 -8.53
C LEU A 51 5.64 -3.10 -7.13
N PHE A 52 4.95 -2.44 -6.19
CA PHE A 52 5.34 -2.43 -4.78
C PHE A 52 5.45 -3.85 -4.22
N LEU A 53 4.43 -4.69 -4.41
CA LEU A 53 4.44 -6.04 -3.86
C LEU A 53 5.59 -6.88 -4.43
N ILE A 54 5.85 -6.79 -5.74
CA ILE A 54 6.98 -7.47 -6.38
C ILE A 54 8.31 -6.98 -5.79
N SER A 55 8.50 -5.67 -5.70
CA SER A 55 9.72 -5.06 -5.14
C SER A 55 9.93 -5.42 -3.67
N TYR A 56 8.86 -5.40 -2.87
CA TYR A 56 8.86 -5.77 -1.46
C TYR A 56 9.26 -7.22 -1.23
N LEU A 57 8.63 -8.15 -1.96
CA LEU A 57 8.92 -9.58 -1.86
C LEU A 57 10.33 -9.89 -2.34
N TYR A 58 10.77 -9.25 -3.42
CA TYR A 58 12.15 -9.38 -3.91
C TYR A 58 13.16 -8.92 -2.84
N TYR A 59 12.96 -7.74 -2.25
CA TYR A 59 13.82 -7.23 -1.18
C TYR A 59 13.85 -8.17 0.03
N HIS A 60 12.69 -8.60 0.52
CA HIS A 60 12.59 -9.47 1.71
C HIS A 60 13.18 -10.86 1.46
N ALA A 61 13.08 -11.40 0.24
CA ALA A 61 13.69 -12.68 -0.10
C ALA A 61 15.22 -12.66 -0.04
N HIS A 62 15.85 -11.49 -0.23
CA HIS A 62 17.31 -11.37 -0.25
C HIS A 62 17.91 -10.81 1.05
N VAL A 63 17.23 -9.86 1.71
CA VAL A 63 17.75 -9.17 2.90
C VAL A 63 17.20 -9.77 4.20
N GLY A 64 16.10 -10.54 4.13
CA GLY A 64 15.45 -11.08 5.32
C GLY A 64 14.73 -9.99 6.12
N SER A 65 14.73 -10.13 7.46
CA SER A 65 14.05 -9.20 8.37
C SER A 65 14.98 -8.08 8.85
N VAL A 66 14.46 -6.85 8.81
CA VAL A 66 15.16 -5.69 9.36
C VAL A 66 14.72 -5.47 10.81
N HIS A 67 15.70 -5.37 11.72
CA HIS A 67 15.43 -5.20 13.14
C HIS A 67 15.11 -3.74 13.47
N PHE A 68 13.99 -3.50 14.14
CA PHE A 68 13.63 -2.19 14.65
C PHE A 68 14.48 -1.83 15.88
N LYS A 69 15.23 -0.71 15.82
CA LYS A 69 16.17 -0.28 16.86
C LYS A 69 15.56 0.61 17.95
N GLY A 70 14.34 1.12 17.74
CA GLY A 70 13.67 2.02 18.68
C GLY A 70 13.42 1.39 20.06
N ARG A 71 13.56 2.21 21.12
CA ARG A 71 13.38 1.82 22.53
C ARG A 71 12.17 2.53 23.18
N GLY A 72 11.73 2.04 24.33
CA GLY A 72 10.60 2.63 25.07
C GLY A 72 9.28 2.53 24.31
N LEU A 73 8.45 3.58 24.36
CA LEU A 73 7.12 3.61 23.73
C LEU A 73 7.12 3.48 22.21
N SER A 74 8.24 3.78 21.53
CA SER A 74 8.34 3.65 20.06
C SER A 74 8.17 2.21 19.58
N ARG A 75 8.63 1.23 20.36
CA ARG A 75 8.60 -0.20 20.02
C ARG A 75 7.18 -0.78 19.96
N PRO A 76 6.33 -0.67 21.01
CA PRO A 76 4.96 -1.16 20.91
C PRO A 76 4.18 -0.42 19.82
N ILE A 77 4.36 0.90 19.65
CA ILE A 77 3.72 1.66 18.57
C ILE A 77 4.10 1.10 17.19
N TYR A 78 5.40 0.90 16.96
CA TYR A 78 5.91 0.33 15.71
C TYR A 78 5.30 -1.04 15.43
N PHE A 79 5.32 -1.96 16.40
CA PHE A 79 4.79 -3.31 16.19
C PHE A 79 3.27 -3.33 16.02
N THR A 80 2.51 -2.47 16.70
CA THR A 80 1.07 -2.33 16.45
C THR A 80 0.80 -1.90 15.01
N ILE A 81 1.52 -0.90 14.51
CA ILE A 81 1.39 -0.43 13.13
C ILE A 81 1.83 -1.52 12.14
N LEU A 82 2.99 -2.16 12.37
CA LEU A 82 3.54 -3.18 11.50
C LEU A 82 2.64 -4.42 11.40
N ILE A 83 2.15 -4.92 12.53
CA ILE A 83 1.28 -6.11 12.58
C ILE A 83 -0.05 -5.79 11.89
N SER A 84 -0.68 -4.68 12.24
CA SER A 84 -1.95 -4.28 11.60
C SER A 84 -1.78 -4.05 10.10
N HIS A 85 -0.71 -3.37 9.68
CA HIS A 85 -0.38 -3.15 8.27
C HIS A 85 -0.23 -4.49 7.54
N THR A 86 0.57 -5.42 8.06
CA THR A 86 0.85 -6.71 7.41
C THR A 86 -0.42 -7.54 7.24
N LEU A 87 -1.25 -7.65 8.29
CA LEU A 87 -2.50 -8.40 8.25
C LEU A 87 -3.50 -7.78 7.26
N LEU A 88 -3.63 -6.45 7.28
CA LEU A 88 -4.52 -5.74 6.36
C LEU A 88 -3.98 -5.76 4.92
N ALA A 89 -2.66 -5.76 4.72
CA ALA A 89 -2.04 -5.92 3.41
C ALA A 89 -2.32 -7.29 2.80
N ALA A 90 -2.33 -8.36 3.61
CA ALA A 90 -2.77 -9.67 3.13
C ALA A 90 -4.27 -9.67 2.76
N ALA A 91 -5.11 -9.04 3.59
CA ALA A 91 -6.55 -8.98 3.37
C ALA A 91 -6.96 -8.10 2.16
N ILE A 92 -6.18 -7.05 1.84
CA ILE A 92 -6.55 -6.12 0.77
C ILE A 92 -6.38 -6.71 -0.62
N VAL A 93 -5.42 -7.62 -0.81
CA VAL A 93 -5.15 -8.25 -2.12
C VAL A 93 -6.41 -8.90 -2.73
N PRO A 94 -7.10 -9.85 -2.05
CA PRO A 94 -8.32 -10.42 -2.61
C PRO A 94 -9.44 -9.39 -2.77
N LEU A 95 -9.56 -8.43 -1.86
CA LEU A 95 -10.57 -7.36 -1.96
C LEU A 95 -10.36 -6.48 -3.21
N VAL A 96 -9.12 -6.09 -3.52
CA VAL A 96 -8.78 -5.31 -4.71
C VAL A 96 -9.08 -6.12 -5.97
N ILE A 97 -8.70 -7.40 -6.02
CA ILE A 97 -8.98 -8.29 -7.16
C ILE A 97 -10.49 -8.39 -7.40
N ILE A 98 -11.29 -8.62 -6.35
CA ILE A 98 -12.75 -8.70 -6.47
C ILE A 98 -13.33 -7.35 -6.91
N THR A 99 -12.84 -6.24 -6.35
CA THR A 99 -13.31 -4.88 -6.67
C THR A 99 -13.03 -4.53 -8.13
N LEU A 100 -11.84 -4.87 -8.63
CA LEU A 100 -11.44 -4.65 -10.02
C LEU A 100 -12.21 -5.57 -10.98
N SER A 101 -12.31 -6.87 -10.67
CA SER A 101 -13.06 -7.84 -11.48
C SER A 101 -14.53 -7.43 -11.64
N ARG A 102 -15.17 -6.93 -10.58
CA ARG A 102 -16.54 -6.41 -10.65
C ARG A 102 -16.65 -5.17 -11.54
N ALA A 103 -15.67 -4.28 -11.52
CA ALA A 103 -15.63 -3.11 -12.41
C ALA A 103 -15.43 -3.50 -13.88
N LEU A 104 -14.55 -4.48 -14.16
CA LEU A 104 -14.30 -4.98 -15.51
C LEU A 104 -15.48 -5.74 -16.11
N ARG A 105 -16.30 -6.38 -15.26
CA ARG A 105 -17.56 -7.04 -15.66
C ARG A 105 -18.77 -6.10 -15.63
N GLU A 106 -18.55 -4.79 -15.50
CA GLU A 106 -19.58 -3.76 -15.46
C GLU A 106 -20.65 -3.95 -14.35
N ARG A 107 -20.31 -4.72 -13.30
CA ARG A 107 -21.18 -4.96 -12.13
C ARG A 107 -21.01 -3.85 -11.10
N PHE A 108 -21.37 -2.62 -11.48
CA PHE A 108 -21.08 -1.42 -10.70
C PHE A 108 -21.73 -1.38 -9.31
N ASP A 109 -22.94 -1.93 -9.14
CA ASP A 109 -23.60 -1.98 -7.83
C ASP A 109 -22.79 -2.84 -6.85
N ARG A 110 -22.37 -4.02 -7.31
CA ARG A 110 -21.52 -4.93 -6.52
C ARG A 110 -20.11 -4.36 -6.33
N HIS A 111 -19.58 -3.61 -7.30
CA HIS A 111 -18.33 -2.88 -7.15
C HIS A 111 -18.43 -1.84 -6.02
N ARG A 112 -19.47 -1.01 -6.00
CA ARG A 112 -19.67 0.01 -4.95
C ARG A 112 -19.81 -0.61 -3.56
N ALA A 113 -20.55 -1.73 -3.47
CA ALA A 113 -20.78 -2.43 -2.21
C ALA A 113 -19.48 -2.97 -1.57
N ILE A 114 -18.49 -3.38 -2.36
CA ILE A 114 -17.18 -3.81 -1.84
C ILE A 114 -16.19 -2.65 -1.73
N ALA A 115 -16.22 -1.70 -2.66
CA ALA A 115 -15.30 -0.56 -2.71
C ALA A 115 -15.38 0.33 -1.46
N ARG A 116 -16.54 0.40 -0.78
CA ARG A 116 -16.67 1.10 0.52
C ARG A 116 -15.75 0.56 1.60
N TRP A 117 -15.35 -0.72 1.51
CA TRP A 117 -14.43 -1.39 2.44
C TRP A 117 -13.02 -1.46 1.85
N THR A 118 -12.91 -1.79 0.56
CA THR A 118 -11.61 -1.84 -0.15
C THR A 118 -10.89 -0.49 -0.07
N TYR A 119 -11.58 0.62 -0.32
CA TYR A 119 -10.97 1.95 -0.35
C TYR A 119 -10.26 2.35 0.97
N PRO A 120 -10.93 2.38 2.14
CA PRO A 120 -10.28 2.81 3.37
C PRO A 120 -9.16 1.85 3.80
N LEU A 121 -9.33 0.55 3.58
CA LEU A 121 -8.33 -0.45 3.94
C LEU A 121 -7.09 -0.34 3.05
N TRP A 122 -7.28 -0.15 1.74
CA TRP A 122 -6.18 0.10 0.80
C TRP A 122 -5.43 1.38 1.12
N LEU A 123 -6.16 2.48 1.40
CA LEU A 123 -5.53 3.73 1.78
C LEU A 123 -4.75 3.60 3.09
N TYR A 124 -5.30 2.90 4.09
CA TYR A 124 -4.62 2.62 5.35
C TYR A 124 -3.29 1.91 5.12
N VAL A 125 -3.29 0.81 4.36
CA VAL A 125 -2.08 0.02 4.07
C VAL A 125 -1.06 0.88 3.32
N SER A 126 -1.48 1.62 2.29
CA SER A 126 -0.56 2.48 1.53
C SER A 126 0.08 3.59 2.37
N VAL A 127 -0.68 4.23 3.27
CA VAL A 127 -0.13 5.26 4.17
C VAL A 127 0.77 4.66 5.23
N THR A 128 0.34 3.58 5.89
CA THR A 128 1.12 2.94 6.95
C THR A 128 2.42 2.33 6.44
N GLY A 129 2.48 1.88 5.18
CA GLY A 129 3.74 1.43 4.57
C GLY A 129 4.80 2.53 4.52
N VAL A 130 4.39 3.78 4.23
CA VAL A 130 5.29 4.95 4.28
C VAL A 130 5.70 5.25 5.72
N VAL A 131 4.77 5.21 6.66
CA VAL A 131 5.05 5.44 8.09
C VAL A 131 6.07 4.43 8.63
N ILE A 132 5.90 3.14 8.32
CA ILE A 132 6.84 2.08 8.71
C ILE A 132 8.24 2.37 8.19
N TYR A 133 8.37 2.81 6.93
CA TYR A 133 9.66 3.22 6.36
C TYR A 133 10.29 4.37 7.15
N PHE A 134 9.56 5.44 7.44
CA PHE A 134 10.10 6.56 8.22
C PHE A 134 10.49 6.15 9.63
N MET A 135 9.68 5.34 10.30
CA MET A 135 10.01 4.81 11.63
C MET A 135 11.29 3.98 11.61
N LEU A 136 11.48 3.15 10.57
CA LEU A 136 12.60 2.22 10.53
C LEU A 136 13.92 2.87 10.08
N TYR A 137 13.87 3.84 9.16
CA TYR A 137 15.09 4.40 8.53
C TYR A 137 15.43 5.84 8.93
N HIS A 138 14.48 6.62 9.48
CA HIS A 138 14.71 8.05 9.74
C HIS A 138 14.48 8.48 11.19
N LEU A 139 13.47 7.92 11.87
CA LEU A 139 13.07 8.41 13.20
C LEU A 139 13.86 7.81 14.37
N PHE A 140 14.37 6.59 14.22
CA PHE A 140 15.02 5.84 15.29
C PHE A 140 16.36 5.22 14.88
N THR A 141 17.06 5.86 13.93
CA THR A 141 18.35 5.42 13.38
C THR A 141 19.57 5.90 14.17
N SER A 142 19.38 6.47 15.37
CA SER A 142 20.44 6.87 16.32
C SER A 142 21.06 5.70 17.07
#